data_AF-A0A2Z4GHY2-F1
#
_entry.id   AF-A0A2Z4GHY2-F1
#
_cell.length_a   1.000
_cell.length_b   1.000
_cell.length_c   1.000
_cell.angle_alpha   90.00
_cell.angle_beta   90.00
_cell.angle_gamma   90.00
#
_symmetry.space_group_name_H-M   'P 1'
#
loop_
_entity.id
_entity.type
_entity.pdbx_description
1 polymer ?
#
loop_
_entity_poly.entity_id
_entity_poly.type
_entity_poly.pdbx_seq_one_letter_code
_entity_poly.pdbx_strand_id
1 'polypeptide(L)' 'MKTEEKFQHYLRDLVYIIKEERAILLADNKNDDFHKGLEFGYSNIIELIKSQAAAFQIETSDFGLEDFENYTKKD' A
#
# COMPACT_ATOMS: atom_id res chain seq x y z
N MET A 1 -22.74 -0.56 12.18
CA MET A 1 -22.64 -0.34 10.72
C MET A 1 -21.79 0.88 10.34
N LYS A 2 -22.09 2.14 10.74
CA LYS A 2 -21.28 3.31 10.30
C LYS A 2 -19.79 3.29 10.68
N THR A 3 -19.41 2.59 11.74
CA THR A 3 -18.02 2.55 12.22
C THR A 3 -17.15 1.60 11.39
N GLU A 4 -17.71 0.48 10.98
CA GLU A 4 -17.01 -0.58 10.24
C GLU A 4 -16.62 -0.12 8.83
N GLU A 5 -17.56 0.49 8.12
CA GLU A 5 -17.34 1.12 6.81
C GLU A 5 -16.28 2.24 6.89
N LYS A 6 -16.33 3.09 7.92
CA LYS A 6 -15.30 4.11 8.16
C LYS A 6 -13.91 3.50 8.38
N PHE A 7 -13.84 2.40 9.12
CA PHE A 7 -12.58 1.70 9.36
C PHE A 7 -12.02 1.08 8.08
N GLN A 8 -12.87 0.47 7.25
CA GLN A 8 -12.46 -0.07 5.95
C GLN A 8 -11.93 1.03 5.02
N HIS A 9 -12.63 2.16 4.92
CA HIS A 9 -12.16 3.31 4.14
C HIS A 9 -10.84 3.86 4.66
N TYR A 10 -10.70 4.01 5.99
CA TYR A 10 -9.45 4.45 6.60
C TYR A 10 -8.27 3.53 6.27
N LEU A 11 -8.46 2.20 6.34
CA LEU A 11 -7.44 1.23 5.99
C LEU A 11 -7.08 1.28 4.50
N ARG A 12 -8.07 1.45 3.63
CA ARG A 12 -7.86 1.64 2.20
C ARG A 12 -7.05 2.89 1.92
N ASP A 13 -7.44 4.03 2.49
CA ASP A 13 -6.74 5.30 2.31
C ASP A 13 -5.29 5.22 2.79
N LEU A 14 -5.05 4.55 3.92
CA LEU A 14 -3.70 4.35 4.45
C LEU A 14 -2.83 3.52 3.49
N VAL A 15 -3.37 2.43 2.95
CA VAL A 15 -2.67 1.59 1.96
C VAL A 15 -2.40 2.37 0.68
N TYR A 16 -3.34 3.19 0.24
CA TYR A 16 -3.19 4.04 -0.93
C TYR A 16 -2.05 5.05 -0.76
N ILE A 17 -2.00 5.75 0.37
CA ILE A 17 -0.93 6.72 0.67
C ILE A 17 0.44 6.03 0.61
N ILE A 18 0.58 4.85 1.23
CA ILE A 18 1.86 4.10 1.22
C ILE A 18 2.27 3.73 -0.20
N LYS A 19 1.32 3.31 -1.04
CA LYS A 19 1.60 2.91 -2.43
C LYS A 19 1.87 4.11 -3.34
N GLU A 20 1.18 5.23 -3.13
CA GLU A 20 1.40 6.49 -3.85
C GLU A 20 2.81 7.03 -3.57
N GLU A 21 3.21 7.11 -2.30
CA GLU A 21 4.56 7.53 -1.91
C GLU A 21 5.64 6.61 -2.51
N ARG A 22 5.41 5.29 -2.51
CA ARG A 22 6.29 4.33 -3.18
C ARG A 22 6.36 4.56 -4.70
N ALA A 23 5.23 4.87 -5.34
CA ALA A 23 5.18 5.14 -6.78
C ALA A 23 5.92 6.43 -7.14
N ILE A 24 5.75 7.49 -6.33
CA ILE A 24 6.49 8.75 -6.46
C ILE A 24 8.00 8.51 -6.33
N LEU A 25 8.40 7.72 -5.34
CA LEU A 25 9.81 7.34 -5.14
C LEU A 25 10.38 6.61 -6.36
N LEU A 26 9.65 5.63 -6.90
CA LEU A 26 10.07 4.88 -8.10
C LEU A 26 10.13 5.77 -9.36
N ALA A 27 9.28 6.80 -9.44
CA ALA A 27 9.28 7.75 -10.54
C ALA A 27 10.47 8.74 -10.49
N ASP A 28 10.98 9.06 -9.30
CA ASP A 28 12.14 9.95 -9.12
C ASP A 28 13.45 9.35 -9.68
N ASN A 29 13.48 8.02 -9.90
CA ASN A 29 14.52 7.27 -10.63
C ASN A 29 15.96 7.60 -10.19
N LYS A 30 16.16 7.85 -8.89
CA LYS A 30 17.47 8.11 -8.30
C LYS A 30 18.12 6.80 -7.88
N ASN A 31 19.33 6.56 -8.38
CA ASN A 31 20.09 5.34 -8.11
C ASN A 31 21.16 5.57 -7.05
N ASP A 32 20.73 5.96 -5.84
CA ASP A 32 21.61 6.06 -4.67
C ASP A 32 21.15 5.12 -3.55
N ASP A 33 22.06 4.84 -2.60
CA ASP A 33 21.81 3.87 -1.53
C ASP A 33 20.70 4.33 -0.57
N PHE A 34 20.49 5.65 -0.45
CA PHE A 34 19.40 6.19 0.35
C PHE A 34 18.04 5.90 -0.30
N HIS A 35 17.91 6.13 -1.62
CA HIS A 35 16.70 5.80 -2.38
C HIS A 35 16.39 4.31 -2.33
N LYS A 36 17.40 3.44 -2.51
CA LYS A 36 17.23 1.99 -2.36
C LYS A 36 16.75 1.61 -0.96
N GLY A 37 17.27 2.28 0.07
CA GLY A 37 16.81 2.10 1.45
C GLY A 37 15.34 2.46 1.63
N LEU A 38 14.88 3.56 1.03
CA LEU A 38 13.47 3.96 1.04
C LEU A 38 12.59 2.95 0.29
N GLU A 39 13.01 2.51 -0.91
CA GLU A 39 12.27 1.52 -1.71
C GLU A 39 12.10 0.19 -0.95
N PHE A 40 13.16 -0.25 -0.29
CA PHE A 40 13.13 -1.42 0.59
C PHE A 40 12.17 -1.20 1.76
N GLY A 41 12.21 -0.02 2.39
CA GLY A 41 11.30 0.36 3.48
C GLY A 41 9.82 0.25 3.10
N TYR A 42 9.41 0.90 2.00
CA TYR A 42 8.03 0.82 1.52
C TYR A 42 7.62 -0.60 1.15
N SER A 43 8.50 -1.36 0.49
CA SER A 43 8.22 -2.75 0.13
C SER A 43 8.02 -3.63 1.38
N ASN A 44 8.82 -3.42 2.42
CA ASN A 44 8.69 -4.13 3.69
C ASN A 44 7.40 -3.78 4.44
N ILE A 45 6.95 -2.51 4.39
CA ILE A 45 5.66 -2.10 4.96
C ILE A 45 4.50 -2.83 4.26
N ILE A 46 4.52 -2.89 2.92
CA ILE A 46 3.48 -3.59 2.14
C ILE A 46 3.45 -5.09 2.47
N GLU A 47 4.62 -5.73 2.57
CA GLU A 47 4.70 -7.15 2.94
C GLU A 47 4.22 -7.39 4.39
N LEU A 48 4.52 -6.49 5.32
CA LEU A 48 4.00 -6.57 6.68
C LEU A 48 2.47 -6.49 6.72
N ILE A 49 1.87 -5.57 5.95
CA ILE A 49 0.40 -5.45 5.83
C ILE A 49 -0.21 -6.76 5.31
N LYS A 50 0.36 -7.35 4.24
CA LYS A 50 -0.08 -8.64 3.70
C LYS A 50 0.05 -9.76 4.73
N SER A 51 1.17 -9.81 5.44
CA SER A 51 1.41 -10.83 6.47
C SER A 51 0.40 -10.72 7.62
N GLN A 52 0.05 -9.51 8.04
CA GLN A 52 -0.96 -9.30 9.08
C GLN A 52 -2.35 -9.68 8.56
N ALA A 53 -2.73 -9.25 7.35
CA ALA A 53 -4.01 -9.63 6.74
C ALA A 53 -4.16 -11.16 6.68
N ALA A 54 -3.12 -11.87 6.22
CA ALA A 54 -3.10 -13.33 6.18
C ALA A 54 -3.23 -13.96 7.58
N ALA A 55 -2.54 -13.43 8.60
CA ALA A 55 -2.60 -13.94 9.97
C ALA A 55 -4.00 -13.81 10.59
N PHE A 56 -4.75 -12.77 10.20
CA PHE A 56 -6.12 -12.53 10.65
C PHE A 56 -7.20 -13.03 9.67
N GLN A 57 -6.82 -13.73 8.61
CA GLN A 57 -7.74 -14.23 7.57
C GLN A 57 -8.61 -13.12 6.94
N ILE A 58 -8.00 -11.95 6.75
CA ILE A 58 -8.61 -10.81 6.07
C ILE A 58 -8.17 -10.85 4.60
N GLU A 59 -9.13 -10.80 3.69
CA GLU A 59 -8.84 -10.73 2.25
C GLU A 59 -8.26 -9.35 1.92
N THR A 60 -7.17 -9.32 1.16
CA THR A 60 -6.49 -8.08 0.79
C THR A 60 -7.35 -7.13 -0.06
N SER A 61 -8.36 -7.68 -0.72
CA SER A 61 -9.42 -6.93 -1.43
C SER A 61 -10.31 -6.12 -0.49
N ASP A 62 -10.50 -6.53 0.77
CA ASP A 62 -11.42 -5.87 1.71
C ASP A 62 -10.97 -4.46 2.09
N PHE A 63 -9.67 -4.21 2.03
CA PHE A 63 -9.05 -2.91 2.28
C PHE A 63 -8.36 -2.34 1.03
N GLY A 64 -8.69 -2.84 -0.16
CA GLY A 64 -8.28 -2.27 -1.43
C GLY A 64 -6.79 -2.35 -1.71
N LEU A 65 -6.10 -3.39 -1.21
CA LEU A 65 -4.68 -3.57 -1.50
C LEU A 65 -4.44 -3.75 -3.00
N GLU A 66 -5.29 -4.47 -3.74
CA GLU A 66 -5.10 -4.64 -5.20
C GLU A 66 -5.68 -3.48 -6.04
N ASP A 67 -6.43 -2.58 -5.42
CA ASP A 67 -7.16 -1.54 -6.14
C ASP A 67 -6.21 -0.46 -6.70
N PHE A 68 -5.09 -0.21 -6.00
CA PHE A 68 -4.11 0.80 -6.41
C PHE A 68 -3.50 0.50 -7.79
N GLU A 69 -3.06 -0.74 -8.02
CA GLU A 69 -2.48 -1.16 -9.31
C GLU A 69 -3.51 -1.12 -10.45
N ASN A 70 -4.80 -1.26 -10.14
CA ASN A 70 -5.87 -1.15 -11.12
C ASN A 70 -6.22 0.32 -11.43
N TYR A 71 -6.04 1.21 -10.46
CA TYR A 71 -6.20 2.65 -10.63
C TYR A 71 -5.10 3.23 -11.53
N THR A 72 -3.83 2.91 -11.24
CA THR A 72 -2.67 3.44 -12.00
C THR A 72 -2.51 2.89 -13.42
N LYS A 73 -3.22 1.81 -13.78
CA LYS A 73 -3.24 1.25 -15.16
C LYS A 73 -4.24 1.96 -16.08
N LYS A 74 -5.13 2.79 -15.54
CA LYS A 74 -6.17 3.49 -16.31
C LYS A 74 -5.76 4.89 -16.77
N ASP A 75 -4.59 5.36 -16.33
CA ASP A 75 -3.92 6.58 -16.79
C ASP A 75 -2.76 6.24 -17.75
#